data_AF-A0ABD3Y326-F1
#
_entry.id   AF-A0ABD3Y326-F1
#
_cell.length_a   1.000
_cell.length_b   1.000
_cell.length_c   1.000
_cell.angle_alpha   90.00
_cell.angle_beta   90.00
_cell.angle_gamma   90.00
#
_symmetry.space_group_name_H-M   'P 1'
#
loop_
_entity.id
_entity.type
_entity.pdbx_description
1 polymer ?
#
loop_
_entity_poly.entity_id
_entity_poly.type
_entity_poly.pdbx_seq_one_letter_code
_entity_poly.pdbx_strand_id
1 'polypeptide(L)'
;SALSGEIEWNGEGLPPVGAIYTVDPNHDVELLCKYSSKYVVVGEMLSKETYKGMEVVIDTMEQRNRVFRKPETPQQREDRERLEAAYDLYCHALDKKTTFDSFCNFGPLKDIYTKIVDKTNYRKGVK
;
A
#
# COMPACT_ATOMS: atom_id res chain seq x y z
N SER A 1 7.50 6.69 30.60
CA SER A 1 8.75 6.46 29.86
C SER A 1 8.57 6.90 28.43
N ALA A 2 9.31 7.91 28.00
CA ALA A 2 9.18 8.49 26.66
C ALA A 2 9.92 7.61 25.64
N LEU A 3 9.17 6.97 24.75
CA LEU A 3 9.69 6.39 23.51
C LEU A 3 9.62 7.49 22.44
N SER A 4 10.61 8.38 22.40
CA SER A 4 10.76 9.39 21.34
C SER A 4 12.11 9.25 20.62
N GLY A 5 12.59 8.02 20.46
CA GLY A 5 13.55 7.72 19.41
C GLY A 5 12.75 7.49 18.14
N GLU A 6 12.91 8.36 17.13
CA GLU A 6 12.40 8.06 15.80
C GLU A 6 13.00 6.72 15.37
N ILE A 7 12.13 5.78 15.02
CA ILE A 7 12.55 4.47 14.59
C ILE A 7 13.04 4.62 13.14
N GLU A 8 14.36 4.61 12.96
CA GLU A 8 15.00 4.66 11.64
C GLU A 8 14.75 3.35 10.88
N TRP A 9 13.64 3.30 10.17
CA TRP A 9 13.35 2.28 9.17
C TRP A 9 13.14 2.97 7.84
N ASN A 10 13.69 2.47 6.73
CA ASN A 10 13.50 3.05 5.40
C ASN A 10 12.25 2.49 4.67
N GLY A 11 11.57 1.51 5.26
CA GLY A 11 10.44 0.82 4.64
C GLY A 11 10.84 -0.44 3.88
N GLU A 12 12.10 -0.85 3.88
CA GLU A 12 12.56 -2.10 3.29
C GLU A 12 12.84 -3.17 4.35
N GLY A 13 12.56 -4.43 4.00
CA GLY A 13 12.75 -5.56 4.91
C GLY A 13 11.71 -5.61 6.01
N LEU A 14 12.07 -6.25 7.14
CA LEU A 14 11.15 -6.43 8.25
C LEU A 14 11.00 -5.12 9.06
N PRO A 15 9.78 -4.76 9.48
CA PRO A 15 9.57 -3.58 10.31
C PRO A 15 10.20 -3.79 11.70
N PRO A 16 10.97 -2.84 12.24
CA PRO A 16 11.43 -2.90 13.62
C PRO A 16 10.27 -2.73 14.62
N VAL A 17 10.43 -3.26 15.83
CA VAL A 17 9.44 -3.11 16.90
C VAL A 17 9.19 -1.64 17.19
N GLY A 18 7.92 -1.26 17.25
CA GLY A 18 7.44 0.11 17.42
C GLY A 18 7.19 0.87 16.12
N ALA A 19 7.65 0.38 14.96
CA ALA A 19 7.36 1.04 13.68
C ALA A 19 5.90 0.84 13.27
N ILE A 20 5.30 1.87 12.65
CA ILE A 20 4.03 1.73 11.94
C ILE A 20 4.34 1.28 10.51
N TYR A 21 3.63 0.26 10.03
CA TYR A 21 3.84 -0.33 8.72
C TYR A 21 2.52 -0.71 8.04
N THR A 22 2.59 -0.91 6.73
CA THR A 22 1.53 -1.48 5.90
C THR A 22 2.08 -2.70 5.15
N VAL A 23 1.20 -3.51 4.57
CA VAL A 23 1.59 -4.79 3.97
C VAL A 23 0.91 -4.99 2.64
N ASP A 24 1.68 -5.19 1.57
CA ASP A 24 1.16 -5.58 0.26
C ASP A 24 0.34 -6.88 0.30
N PRO A 25 -0.77 -6.97 -0.44
CA PRO A 25 -1.39 -5.92 -1.27
C PRO A 25 -2.30 -4.95 -0.48
N ASN A 26 -2.46 -5.12 0.83
CA ASN A 26 -3.34 -4.31 1.67
C ASN A 26 -2.63 -3.08 2.23
N HIS A 27 -2.28 -2.15 1.34
CA HIS A 27 -1.55 -0.91 1.68
C HIS A 27 -2.30 0.03 2.64
N ASP A 28 -3.62 -0.07 2.71
CA ASP A 28 -4.44 0.88 3.46
C ASP A 28 -4.60 0.48 4.94
N VAL A 29 -4.05 -0.65 5.36
CA VAL A 29 -4.11 -1.14 6.74
C VAL A 29 -2.81 -0.85 7.47
N GLU A 30 -2.85 0.18 8.32
CA GLU A 30 -1.75 0.52 9.22
C GLU A 30 -1.71 -0.39 10.45
N LEU A 31 -0.52 -0.93 10.73
CA LEU A 31 -0.21 -1.83 11.84
C LEU A 31 0.98 -1.27 12.64
N LEU A 32 0.89 -1.31 13.97
CA LEU A 32 2.03 -1.04 14.86
C LEU A 32 2.79 -2.35 15.14
N CYS A 33 4.06 -2.42 14.76
CA CYS A 33 4.90 -3.60 14.99
C CYS A 33 5.13 -3.84 16.49
N LYS A 34 4.63 -4.97 17.00
CA LYS A 34 4.84 -5.42 18.39
C LYS A 34 5.97 -6.44 18.51
N TYR A 35 6.14 -7.25 17.47
CA TYR A 35 7.18 -8.26 17.38
C TYR A 35 7.62 -8.44 15.94
N SER A 36 8.92 -8.62 15.72
CA SER A 36 9.50 -8.80 14.40
C SER A 36 10.65 -9.80 14.46
N SER A 37 10.55 -10.84 13.64
CA SER A 37 11.60 -11.83 13.44
C SER A 37 11.60 -12.30 11.99
N LYS A 38 12.63 -13.06 11.62
CA LYS A 38 12.71 -13.72 10.31
C LYS A 38 11.49 -14.58 9.96
N TYR A 39 10.77 -15.09 10.96
CA TYR A 39 9.69 -16.09 10.77
C TYR A 39 8.28 -15.52 10.97
N VAL A 40 8.15 -14.47 11.76
CA VAL A 40 6.86 -13.91 12.12
C VAL A 40 6.99 -12.43 12.45
N VAL A 41 6.00 -11.66 11.99
CA VAL A 41 5.76 -10.28 12.40
C VAL A 41 4.37 -10.20 13.04
N VAL A 42 4.28 -9.57 14.20
CA VAL A 42 3.01 -9.31 14.88
C VAL A 42 2.76 -7.81 14.89
N GLY A 43 1.62 -7.40 14.36
CA GLY A 43 1.19 -6.01 14.28
C GLY A 43 -0.13 -5.77 14.98
N GLU A 44 -0.28 -4.63 15.66
CA GLU A 44 -1.56 -4.17 16.21
C GLU A 44 -2.26 -3.24 15.21
N MET A 45 -3.52 -3.48 14.89
CA MET A 45 -4.26 -2.68 13.91
C MET A 45 -4.63 -1.29 14.44
N LEU A 46 -4.28 -0.24 13.67
CA LEU A 46 -4.50 1.16 14.03
C LEU A 46 -5.64 1.83 13.24
N SER A 47 -5.78 1.48 11.96
CA SER A 47 -6.52 2.26 10.95
C SER A 47 -8.03 1.97 10.88
N LYS A 48 -8.49 0.78 11.29
CA LYS A 48 -9.90 0.38 11.19
C LYS A 48 -10.55 0.38 12.57
N GLU A 49 -11.49 1.28 12.82
CA GLU A 49 -12.17 1.40 14.13
C GLU A 49 -12.74 0.06 14.62
N THR A 50 -13.37 -0.72 13.74
CA THR A 50 -13.95 -2.03 14.05
C THR A 50 -12.93 -3.05 14.57
N TYR A 51 -11.66 -2.90 14.21
CA TYR A 51 -10.60 -3.87 14.50
C TYR A 51 -9.43 -3.23 15.26
N LYS A 52 -9.60 -2.01 15.76
CA LYS A 52 -8.53 -1.27 16.42
C LYS A 52 -8.06 -2.02 17.65
N GLY A 53 -6.74 -2.19 17.79
CA GLY A 53 -6.13 -2.96 18.87
C GLY A 53 -6.08 -4.47 18.64
N MET A 54 -6.65 -4.99 17.54
CA MET A 54 -6.53 -6.40 17.20
C MET A 54 -5.10 -6.73 16.76
N GLU A 55 -4.56 -7.83 17.27
CA GLU A 55 -3.26 -8.35 16.83
C GLU A 55 -3.41 -9.19 15.56
N VAL A 56 -2.54 -8.90 14.59
CA VAL A 56 -2.42 -9.60 13.33
C VAL A 56 -1.06 -10.30 13.32
N VAL A 57 -1.10 -11.62 13.20
CA VAL A 57 0.10 -12.46 13.07
C VAL A 57 0.36 -12.72 11.59
N ILE A 58 1.55 -12.36 11.13
CA ILE A 58 1.98 -12.51 9.74
C ILE A 58 3.15 -13.49 9.71
N ASP A 59 2.91 -14.69 9.17
CA ASP A 59 3.96 -15.65 8.87
C ASP A 59 4.76 -15.17 7.64
N THR A 60 6.05 -14.89 7.84
CA THR A 60 6.93 -14.36 6.78
C THR A 60 7.51 -15.45 5.89
N MET A 61 7.45 -16.72 6.30
CA MET A 61 7.97 -17.87 5.55
C MET A 61 6.94 -18.38 4.54
N GLU A 62 5.67 -18.46 4.94
CA GLU A 62 4.57 -18.87 4.07
C GLU A 62 4.15 -17.74 3.11
N GLN A 63 4.25 -16.48 3.54
CA GLN A 63 3.73 -15.33 2.79
C GLN A 63 4.83 -14.54 2.09
N ARG A 64 5.73 -15.22 1.37
CA ARG A 64 6.91 -14.65 0.67
C ARG A 64 6.64 -13.46 -0.27
N ASN A 65 5.38 -13.25 -0.66
CA ASN A 65 4.98 -12.15 -1.53
C ASN A 65 4.59 -10.88 -0.77
N ARG A 66 4.60 -10.89 0.56
CA ARG A 66 4.26 -9.71 1.36
C ARG A 66 5.46 -8.80 1.45
N VAL A 67 5.25 -7.56 1.02
CA VAL A 67 6.22 -6.48 1.14
C VAL A 67 5.72 -5.57 2.26
N PHE A 68 6.53 -5.45 3.31
CA PHE A 68 6.31 -4.48 4.37
C PHE A 68 6.75 -3.12 3.86
N ARG A 69 5.96 -2.08 4.14
CA ARG A 69 6.25 -0.71 3.72
C ARG A 69 5.91 0.28 4.83
N LYS A 70 6.42 1.51 4.70
CA LYS A 70 5.88 2.63 5.46
C LYS A 70 4.45 2.96 5.01
N PRO A 71 3.59 3.45 5.92
CA PRO A 71 2.34 4.06 5.53
C PRO A 71 2.58 5.20 4.53
N GLU A 72 1.72 5.27 3.53
CA GLU A 72 1.70 6.38 2.60
C GLU A 72 1.09 7.61 3.28
N THR A 73 1.64 8.78 2.98
CA THR A 73 0.96 10.05 3.29
C THR A 73 -0.36 10.13 2.51
N PRO A 74 -1.35 10.95 2.95
CA PRO A 74 -2.59 11.14 2.20
C PRO A 74 -2.37 11.52 0.74
N GLN A 75 -1.38 12.36 0.46
CA GLN A 75 -1.03 12.76 -0.91
C GLN A 75 -0.47 11.57 -1.73
N GLN A 76 0.45 10.79 -1.17
CA GLN A 76 0.99 9.61 -1.84
C GLN A 76 -0.10 8.57 -2.14
N ARG A 77 -1.03 8.38 -1.20
CA ARG A 77 -2.18 7.50 -1.37
C ARG A 77 -3.07 7.99 -2.50
N GLU A 78 -3.41 9.28 -2.52
CA GLU A 78 -4.22 9.87 -3.57
C GLU A 78 -3.56 9.73 -4.96
N ASP A 79 -2.25 9.99 -5.04
CA ASP A 79 -1.49 9.84 -6.28
C ASP A 79 -1.45 8.38 -6.76
N ARG A 80 -1.28 7.41 -5.85
CA ARG A 80 -1.34 5.98 -6.17
C ARG A 80 -2.73 5.58 -6.67
N GLU A 81 -3.79 5.92 -5.94
CA GLU A 81 -5.16 5.59 -6.32
C GLU A 81 -5.55 6.18 -7.68
N ARG A 82 -5.10 7.42 -7.95
CA ARG A 82 -5.30 8.08 -9.24
C ARG A 82 -4.62 7.32 -10.38
N LEU A 83 -3.38 6.86 -10.17
CA LEU A 83 -2.66 6.04 -11.16
C LEU A 83 -3.29 4.66 -11.34
N GLU A 84 -3.73 4.01 -10.25
CA GLU A 84 -4.44 2.74 -10.31
C GLU A 84 -5.76 2.84 -11.08
N ALA A 85 -6.49 3.94 -10.92
CA ALA A 85 -7.70 4.24 -11.67
C ALA A 85 -7.41 4.49 -13.15
N ALA A 86 -6.33 5.20 -13.47
CA ALA A 86 -5.90 5.44 -14.85
C ALA A 86 -5.49 4.13 -15.55
N TYR A 87 -4.77 3.26 -14.84
CA TYR A 87 -4.40 1.92 -15.31
C TYR A 87 -5.64 1.04 -15.56
N ASP A 88 -6.61 1.09 -14.66
CA ASP A 88 -7.88 0.35 -14.79
C ASP A 88 -8.63 0.74 -16.07
N LEU A 89 -8.77 2.05 -16.32
CA LEU A 89 -9.36 2.57 -17.58
C LEU A 89 -8.58 2.13 -18.82
N TYR A 90 -7.25 2.18 -18.75
CA TYR A 90 -6.38 1.73 -19.84
C TYR A 90 -6.60 0.24 -20.17
N CYS A 91 -6.62 -0.62 -19.15
CA CYS A 91 -6.87 -2.05 -19.32
C CYS A 91 -8.27 -2.32 -19.87
N HIS A 92 -9.27 -1.58 -19.40
CA HIS A 92 -10.63 -1.67 -19.92
C HIS A 92 -10.74 -1.28 -21.40
N ALA A 93 -10.02 -0.25 -21.83
CA ALA A 93 -10.09 0.24 -23.21
C ALA A 93 -9.38 -0.67 -24.23
N LEU A 94 -8.28 -1.32 -23.85
CA LEU A 94 -7.48 -2.14 -24.77
C LEU A 94 -7.79 -3.63 -24.75
N ASP A 95 -8.68 -4.08 -23.85
CA ASP A 95 -9.01 -5.49 -23.61
C ASP A 95 -7.75 -6.37 -23.44
N LYS A 96 -6.70 -5.79 -22.86
CA LYS A 96 -5.40 -6.41 -22.62
C LYS A 96 -4.85 -6.03 -21.26
N LYS A 97 -4.33 -7.04 -20.55
CA LYS A 97 -3.64 -6.84 -19.28
C LYS A 97 -2.14 -6.61 -19.54
N THR A 98 -1.66 -5.42 -19.21
CA THR A 98 -0.23 -5.16 -18.96
C THR A 98 0.01 -5.10 -17.45
N THR A 99 1.25 -5.01 -16.98
CA THR A 99 1.51 -4.79 -15.55
C THR A 99 1.32 -3.31 -15.19
N PHE A 100 0.92 -3.02 -13.95
CA PHE A 100 0.80 -1.64 -13.47
C PHE A 100 2.11 -0.86 -13.63
N ASP A 101 3.24 -1.51 -13.35
CA ASP A 101 4.58 -0.94 -13.54
C ASP A 101 4.86 -0.58 -15.00
N SER A 102 4.52 -1.45 -15.95
CA SER A 102 4.63 -1.14 -17.38
C SER A 102 3.76 0.06 -17.76
N PHE A 103 2.53 0.13 -17.27
CA PHE A 103 1.65 1.29 -17.49
C PHE A 103 2.26 2.60 -16.96
N CYS A 104 2.85 2.59 -15.75
CA CYS A 104 3.49 3.78 -15.18
C CYS A 104 4.64 4.31 -16.04
N ASN A 105 5.25 3.44 -16.86
CA ASN A 105 6.33 3.78 -17.79
C ASN A 105 5.84 4.15 -19.21
N PHE A 106 4.54 4.03 -19.51
CA PHE A 106 3.97 4.37 -20.82
C PHE A 106 3.72 5.88 -20.93
N GLY A 107 4.78 6.68 -21.03
CA GLY A 107 4.78 8.15 -21.02
C GLY A 107 3.45 8.83 -21.45
N PRO A 108 3.18 9.02 -22.76
CA PRO A 108 1.98 9.74 -23.20
C PRO A 108 0.65 9.07 -22.85
N LEU A 109 0.61 7.73 -22.82
CA LEU A 109 -0.64 7.00 -22.53
C LEU A 109 -1.04 7.16 -21.07
N LYS A 110 -0.09 7.02 -20.13
CA LYS A 110 -0.31 7.28 -18.71
C LYS A 110 -0.91 8.67 -18.50
N ASP A 111 -0.36 9.69 -19.14
CA ASP A 111 -0.82 11.07 -18.99
C ASP A 111 -2.24 11.29 -19.54
N ILE A 112 -2.59 10.65 -20.66
CA ILE A 112 -3.95 10.70 -21.23
C ILE A 112 -4.96 10.12 -20.24
N TYR A 113 -4.72 8.90 -19.75
CA TYR A 113 -5.66 8.25 -18.83
C TYR A 113 -5.75 8.95 -17.47
N THR A 114 -4.64 9.51 -16.99
CA THR A 114 -4.64 10.33 -15.76
C THR A 114 -5.52 11.57 -15.93
N LYS A 115 -5.43 12.27 -17.07
CA LYS A 115 -6.32 13.42 -17.37
C LYS A 115 -7.80 13.02 -17.44
N ILE A 116 -8.10 11.83 -17.94
CA ILE A 116 -9.48 11.30 -17.97
C ILE A 116 -9.97 11.06 -16.54
N VAL A 117 -9.16 10.46 -15.68
CA VAL A 117 -9.49 10.27 -14.25
C VAL A 117 -9.82 11.62 -13.60
N ASP A 118 -8.98 12.63 -13.77
CA ASP A 118 -9.21 13.96 -13.20
C ASP A 118 -10.50 14.60 -13.71
N LYS A 119 -10.78 14.46 -15.00
CA LYS A 119 -11.94 15.08 -15.64
C LYS A 119 -13.25 14.44 -15.20
N THR A 120 -13.22 13.13 -14.94
CA THR A 120 -14.41 12.33 -14.62
C THR A 120 -14.58 12.04 -13.14
N ASN A 121 -13.57 12.34 -12.32
CA ASN A 121 -13.44 11.86 -10.93
C ASN A 121 -13.62 10.34 -10.83
N TYR A 122 -13.22 9.58 -11.85
CA TYR A 122 -13.33 8.13 -11.86
C TYR A 122 -12.52 7.52 -10.71
N ARG A 123 -13.15 6.60 -9.97
CA ARG A 123 -12.51 5.82 -8.90
C ARG A 123 -12.74 4.35 -9.18
N LYS A 124 -11.66 3.58 -9.19
CA LYS A 124 -11.69 2.13 -9.40
C LYS A 124 -12.60 1.47 -8.36
N GLY A 125 -13.49 0.59 -8.80
CA GLY A 125 -14.38 -0.18 -7.92
C GLY A 125 -15.68 0.52 -7.51
N VAL A 126 -15.92 1.77 -7.95
CA VAL A 126 -17.21 2.43 -7.82
C VAL A 126 -18.07 2.03 -9.02
N LYS A 127 -19.01 1.11 -8.82
CA LYS A 127 -20.08 0.78 -9.77
C LYS A 127 -21.34 1.58 -9.46
#